data_AF-A0A927GAZ0-F1
#
_entry.id   AF-A0A927GAZ0-F1
#
_cell.length_a   1.000
_cell.length_b   1.000
_cell.length_c   1.000
_cell.angle_alpha   90.00
_cell.angle_beta   90.00
_cell.angle_gamma   90.00
#
_symmetry.space_group_name_H-M   'P 1'
#
loop_
_entity.id
_entity.type
_entity.pdbx_description
1 polymer ?
#
loop_
_entity_poly.entity_id
_entity_poly.type
_entity_poly.pdbx_seq_one_letter_code
_entity_poly.pdbx_strand_id
1 'polypeptide(L)'
;MQIIGILGGLLTTLLTIPVLAQSGKEAPRPEIGKYCKVYRAGEGLKVLLLRIGPETKNESLVALDGFDHPWDGRIFKASVTKADGRQEFMIQNNGRPFVVLVFRERYGQSTLFVPKYGTEEMERPLIYSEGLSVECKPDILLSQYLQQQSGKK
;
A
#
# COMPACT_ATOMS: atom_id res chain seq x y z
N MET A 1 6.00 -86.23 -9.74
CA MET A 1 5.53 -85.64 -8.46
C MET A 1 5.53 -84.12 -8.64
N GLN A 2 4.41 -83.47 -8.35
CA GLN A 2 4.02 -82.13 -8.82
C GLN A 2 4.85 -80.95 -8.28
N ILE A 3 4.96 -79.94 -9.14
CA ILE A 3 5.41 -78.56 -8.91
C ILE A 3 4.31 -77.78 -8.17
N ILE A 4 4.64 -77.05 -7.10
CA ILE A 4 3.81 -75.94 -6.58
C ILE A 4 4.72 -74.81 -6.12
N GLY A 5 4.67 -73.69 -6.85
CA GLY A 5 5.21 -72.41 -6.42
C GLY A 5 4.19 -71.62 -5.59
N ILE A 6 4.67 -70.70 -4.77
CA ILE A 6 3.84 -69.63 -4.19
C ILE A 6 4.58 -68.30 -4.34
N LEU A 7 4.10 -67.54 -5.31
CA LEU A 7 4.23 -66.10 -5.43
C LEU A 7 3.18 -65.45 -4.51
N GLY A 8 3.52 -64.33 -3.88
CA GLY A 8 2.56 -63.43 -3.24
C GLY A 8 3.14 -62.83 -1.97
N GLY A 9 3.28 -61.52 -1.80
CA GLY A 9 2.80 -60.38 -2.56
C GLY A 9 2.93 -59.21 -1.57
N LEU A 10 3.91 -58.33 -1.78
CA LEU A 10 4.21 -57.24 -0.86
C LEU A 10 3.14 -56.16 -1.03
N LEU A 11 2.14 -56.14 -0.14
CA LEU A 11 1.06 -55.15 -0.16
C LEU A 11 1.59 -53.81 0.37
N THR A 12 2.09 -52.96 -0.53
CA THR A 12 2.53 -51.59 -0.20
C THR A 12 1.30 -50.69 -0.19
N THR A 13 0.79 -50.36 0.99
CA THR A 13 -0.31 -49.40 1.15
C THR A 13 0.19 -47.98 0.87
N LEU A 14 -0.06 -47.48 -0.35
CA LEU A 14 0.13 -46.08 -0.71
C LEU A 14 -0.85 -45.21 0.10
N LEU A 15 -0.32 -44.44 1.04
CA LEU A 15 -1.05 -43.41 1.78
C LEU A 15 -1.14 -42.15 0.90
N THR A 16 -2.19 -42.02 0.09
CA THR A 16 -2.48 -40.79 -0.67
C THR A 16 -2.98 -39.69 0.26
N ILE A 17 -2.12 -38.72 0.55
CA ILE A 17 -2.49 -37.48 1.26
C ILE A 17 -3.29 -36.61 0.28
N PRO A 18 -4.55 -36.24 0.57
CA PRO A 18 -5.26 -35.28 -0.26
C PRO A 18 -4.60 -33.91 -0.11
N VAL A 19 -3.97 -33.43 -1.19
CA VAL A 19 -3.52 -32.04 -1.30
C VAL A 19 -4.77 -31.17 -1.34
N LEU A 20 -5.08 -30.50 -0.23
CA LEU A 20 -6.05 -29.43 -0.19
C LEU A 20 -5.52 -28.27 -1.01
N ALA A 21 -5.95 -28.18 -2.28
CA ALA A 21 -5.74 -27.01 -3.11
C ALA A 21 -6.49 -25.84 -2.49
N GLN A 22 -5.78 -25.00 -1.72
CA GLN A 22 -6.31 -23.73 -1.23
C GLN A 22 -6.55 -22.83 -2.43
N SER A 23 -7.78 -22.84 -2.92
CA SER A 23 -8.28 -21.87 -3.90
C SER A 23 -8.42 -20.53 -3.18
N GLY A 24 -7.30 -19.83 -2.99
CA GLY A 24 -7.33 -18.45 -2.54
C GLY A 24 -8.04 -17.62 -3.61
N LYS A 25 -9.31 -17.25 -3.38
CA LYS A 25 -9.95 -16.22 -4.17
C LYS A 25 -9.10 -14.96 -4.02
N GLU A 26 -8.36 -14.61 -5.08
CA GLU A 26 -7.69 -13.33 -5.16
C GLU A 26 -8.77 -12.26 -5.05
N ALA A 27 -8.70 -11.45 -3.99
CA ALA A 27 -9.65 -10.37 -3.80
C ALA A 27 -9.60 -9.47 -5.03
N PRO A 28 -10.75 -9.00 -5.54
CA PRO A 28 -10.78 -8.19 -6.76
C PRO A 28 -9.88 -6.97 -6.58
N ARG A 29 -8.99 -6.75 -7.56
CA ARG A 29 -8.05 -5.63 -7.54
C ARG A 29 -8.83 -4.32 -7.43
N PRO A 30 -8.53 -3.45 -6.44
CA PRO A 30 -9.26 -2.20 -6.26
C PRO A 30 -9.20 -1.32 -7.51
N GLU A 31 -10.31 -0.64 -7.83
CA GLU A 31 -10.30 0.48 -8.77
C GLU A 31 -9.31 1.55 -8.29
N ILE A 32 -8.65 2.26 -9.21
CA ILE A 32 -7.73 3.37 -8.89
C ILE A 32 -7.97 4.56 -9.80
N GLY A 33 -7.50 5.73 -9.37
CA GLY A 33 -7.46 6.92 -10.19
C GLY A 33 -6.54 6.75 -11.41
N LYS A 34 -6.89 7.42 -12.50
CA LYS A 34 -6.10 7.41 -13.75
C LYS A 34 -4.72 8.04 -13.62
N TYR A 35 -4.56 9.00 -12.71
CA TYR A 35 -3.35 9.80 -12.57
C TYR A 35 -2.81 9.71 -11.15
N CYS A 36 -1.51 9.49 -11.07
CA CYS A 36 -0.74 9.66 -9.85
C CYS A 36 -0.23 11.10 -9.78
N LYS A 37 -0.24 11.69 -8.58
CA LYS A 37 0.33 13.02 -8.33
C LYS A 37 1.56 12.87 -7.45
N VAL A 38 2.65 13.52 -7.83
CA VAL A 38 3.89 13.51 -7.05
C VAL A 38 4.23 14.92 -6.59
N TYR A 39 4.52 15.02 -5.31
CA TYR A 39 5.03 16.22 -4.67
C TYR A 39 6.44 15.94 -4.16
N ARG A 40 7.26 16.97 -4.08
CA ARG A 40 8.63 16.90 -3.55
C ARG A 40 8.81 17.87 -2.39
N ALA A 41 9.72 17.53 -1.50
CA ALA A 41 10.23 18.42 -0.47
C ALA A 41 11.76 18.47 -0.52
N GLY A 42 12.38 19.12 0.47
CA GLY A 42 13.84 19.08 0.65
C GLY A 42 14.35 17.66 0.90
N GLU A 43 15.67 17.49 0.72
CA GLU A 43 16.39 16.24 1.05
C GLU A 43 16.00 15.01 0.20
N GLY A 44 15.38 15.21 -0.97
CA GLY A 44 15.01 14.11 -1.87
C GLY A 44 13.65 13.47 -1.59
N LEU A 45 12.96 13.92 -0.53
CA LEU A 45 11.64 13.44 -0.15
C LEU A 45 10.63 13.65 -1.28
N LYS A 46 9.93 12.57 -1.64
CA LYS A 46 8.79 12.54 -2.55
C LYS A 46 7.55 11.99 -1.83
N VAL A 47 6.42 12.59 -2.14
CA VAL A 47 5.09 12.16 -1.69
C VAL A 47 4.26 11.84 -2.92
N LEU A 48 3.89 10.58 -3.09
CA LEU A 48 3.06 10.12 -4.22
C LEU A 48 1.64 9.90 -3.72
N LEU A 49 0.66 10.41 -4.48
CA LEU A 49 -0.76 10.28 -4.22
C LEU A 49 -1.47 9.58 -5.36
N LEU A 50 -2.33 8.61 -5.01
CA LEU A 50 -3.16 7.89 -5.95
C LEU A 50 -4.52 7.56 -5.32
N ARG A 51 -5.62 7.98 -5.95
CA ARG A 51 -6.97 7.56 -5.53
C ARG A 51 -7.07 6.02 -5.57
N ILE A 52 -7.62 5.43 -4.52
CA ILE A 52 -7.95 4.01 -4.46
C ILE A 52 -9.44 3.84 -4.13
N GLY A 53 -10.09 2.91 -4.81
CA GLY A 53 -11.54 2.73 -4.76
C GLY A 53 -12.33 3.80 -5.51
N PRO A 54 -13.68 3.70 -5.50
CA PRO A 54 -14.57 4.67 -6.11
C PRO A 54 -14.36 6.08 -5.58
N GLU A 55 -14.60 7.08 -6.41
CA GLU A 55 -14.46 8.51 -6.03
C GLU A 55 -15.28 8.87 -4.79
N THR A 56 -16.46 8.28 -4.63
CA THR A 56 -17.36 8.49 -3.48
C THR A 56 -16.79 8.02 -2.14
N LYS A 57 -15.78 7.12 -2.15
CA LYS A 57 -15.14 6.66 -0.91
C LYS A 57 -14.10 7.62 -0.36
N ASN A 58 -13.61 8.56 -1.17
CA ASN A 58 -12.57 9.51 -0.78
C ASN A 58 -11.37 8.82 -0.10
N GLU A 59 -10.83 7.76 -0.72
CA GLU A 59 -9.61 7.10 -0.24
C GLU A 59 -8.44 7.39 -1.20
N SER A 60 -7.23 7.53 -0.64
CA SER A 60 -6.00 7.72 -1.41
C SER A 60 -4.88 6.88 -0.83
N LEU A 61 -4.03 6.33 -1.68
CA LEU A 61 -2.70 5.89 -1.31
C LEU A 61 -1.82 7.14 -1.15
N VAL A 62 -0.97 7.10 -0.11
CA VAL A 62 0.06 8.08 0.20
C VAL A 62 1.36 7.31 0.34
N ALA A 63 2.28 7.46 -0.60
CA ALA A 63 3.61 6.85 -0.51
C ALA A 63 4.66 7.91 -0.20
N LEU A 64 5.57 7.59 0.72
CA LEU A 64 6.69 8.44 1.12
C LEU A 64 7.99 7.76 0.69
N ASP A 65 8.88 8.50 0.05
CA ASP A 65 10.11 7.96 -0.54
C ASP A 65 11.24 8.98 -0.53
N GLY A 66 12.47 8.53 -0.31
CA GLY A 66 13.69 9.32 -0.42
C GLY A 66 13.98 10.21 0.78
N PHE A 67 13.76 9.76 2.01
CA PHE A 67 14.10 10.53 3.22
C PHE A 67 14.53 9.66 4.41
N ASP A 68 15.30 10.23 5.33
CA ASP A 68 15.78 9.52 6.53
C ASP A 68 14.69 9.43 7.61
N HIS A 69 13.81 8.44 7.48
CA HIS A 69 12.71 8.19 8.42
C HIS A 69 12.19 6.75 8.34
N PRO A 70 11.65 6.15 9.42
CA PRO A 70 11.03 4.82 9.37
C PRO A 70 9.84 4.65 8.42
N TRP A 71 9.33 5.75 7.86
CA TRP A 71 8.26 5.75 6.86
C TRP A 71 8.79 5.84 5.43
N ASP A 72 10.10 5.90 5.24
CA ASP A 72 10.70 5.80 3.92
C ASP A 72 10.31 4.48 3.24
N GLY A 73 9.95 4.57 1.96
CA GLY A 73 9.42 3.47 1.16
C GLY A 73 8.03 2.95 1.57
N ARG A 74 7.35 3.57 2.55
CA ARG A 74 6.03 3.10 3.01
C ARG A 74 4.88 3.68 2.19
N ILE A 75 3.87 2.84 1.97
CA ILE A 75 2.61 3.22 1.33
C ILE A 75 1.45 3.07 2.31
N PHE A 76 0.79 4.17 2.62
CA PHE A 76 -0.37 4.22 3.49
C PHE A 76 -1.65 4.35 2.68
N LYS A 77 -2.74 3.73 3.17
CA LYS A 77 -4.09 4.07 2.70
C LYS A 77 -4.66 5.13 3.64
N ALA A 78 -5.07 6.25 3.08
CA ALA A 78 -5.63 7.38 3.80
C ALA A 78 -7.10 7.60 3.46
N SER A 79 -7.90 7.96 4.46
CA SER A 79 -9.20 8.61 4.25
C SER A 79 -8.99 10.09 3.96
N VAL A 80 -9.73 10.63 3.02
CA VAL A 80 -9.60 12.00 2.55
C VAL A 80 -10.83 12.81 2.94
N THR A 81 -10.63 13.90 3.66
CA THR A 81 -11.69 14.84 4.03
C THR A 81 -11.43 16.16 3.33
N LYS A 82 -12.48 16.80 2.80
CA LYS A 82 -12.44 18.13 2.18
C LYS A 82 -13.46 19.04 2.86
N ALA A 83 -12.99 20.16 3.41
CA ALA A 83 -13.85 21.18 4.02
C ALA A 83 -13.16 22.55 3.93
N ASP A 84 -13.90 23.60 3.61
CA ASP A 84 -13.43 25.01 3.69
C ASP A 84 -12.09 25.31 2.98
N GLY A 85 -11.87 24.72 1.80
CA GLY A 85 -10.62 24.89 1.03
C GLY A 85 -9.41 24.19 1.68
N ARG A 86 -9.67 23.27 2.62
CA ARG A 86 -8.70 22.40 3.28
C ARG A 86 -9.01 20.96 2.90
N GLN A 87 -7.99 20.22 2.47
CA GLN A 87 -8.07 18.80 2.21
C GLN A 87 -7.08 18.07 3.12
N GLU A 88 -7.55 17.09 3.87
CA GLU A 88 -6.77 16.32 4.82
C GLU A 88 -6.73 14.86 4.44
N PHE A 89 -5.57 14.24 4.60
CA PHE A 89 -5.35 12.82 4.41
C PHE A 89 -5.00 12.22 5.76
N MET A 90 -5.86 11.32 6.23
CA MET A 90 -5.75 10.71 7.54
C MET A 90 -5.45 9.23 7.40
N ILE A 91 -4.40 8.77 8.07
CA ILE A 91 -3.96 7.36 8.10
C ILE A 91 -4.18 6.78 9.49
N GLN A 92 -4.14 5.45 9.58
CA GLN A 92 -4.05 4.75 10.86
C GLN A 92 -2.59 4.53 11.21
N ASN A 93 -2.11 5.17 12.27
CA ASN A 93 -0.77 5.00 12.81
C ASN A 93 -0.87 4.46 14.25
N ASN A 94 -0.37 3.25 14.50
CA ASN A 94 -0.45 2.58 15.81
C ASN A 94 -1.88 2.55 16.40
N GLY A 95 -2.88 2.30 15.56
CA GLY A 95 -4.30 2.23 15.97
C GLY A 95 -4.95 3.57 16.25
N ARG A 96 -4.27 4.69 15.97
CA ARG A 96 -4.80 6.05 16.13
C ARG A 96 -4.86 6.77 14.78
N PRO A 97 -5.87 7.61 14.55
CA PRO A 97 -5.89 8.49 13.39
C PRO A 97 -4.73 9.49 13.45
N PHE A 98 -4.06 9.67 12.32
CA PHE A 98 -2.97 10.63 12.17
C PHE A 98 -3.12 11.36 10.83
N VAL A 99 -3.12 12.69 10.85
CA VAL A 99 -3.19 13.50 9.63
C VAL A 99 -1.80 13.57 9.03
N VAL A 100 -1.58 12.84 7.94
CA VAL A 100 -0.25 12.77 7.29
C VAL A 100 -0.03 13.91 6.30
N LEU A 101 -1.10 14.45 5.72
CA LEU A 101 -0.99 15.45 4.66
C LEU A 101 -2.17 16.41 4.70
N VAL A 102 -1.86 17.71 4.56
CA VAL A 102 -2.85 18.77 4.44
C VAL A 102 -2.57 19.60 3.19
N PHE A 103 -3.59 19.82 2.37
CA PHE A 103 -3.61 20.84 1.32
C PHE A 103 -4.52 21.99 1.74
N ARG A 104 -4.05 23.22 1.56
CA ARG A 104 -4.80 24.45 1.82
C ARG A 104 -4.88 25.24 0.53
N GLU A 105 -5.99 25.07 -0.19
CA GLU A 105 -6.21 25.65 -1.52
C GLU A 105 -6.08 27.17 -1.51
N ARG A 106 -6.65 27.84 -0.49
CA ARG A 106 -6.62 29.30 -0.34
C ARG A 106 -5.20 29.89 -0.34
N TYR A 107 -4.22 29.13 0.15
CA TYR A 107 -2.84 29.58 0.29
C TYR A 107 -1.89 28.90 -0.70
N GLY A 108 -2.39 27.99 -1.55
CA GLY A 108 -1.56 27.15 -2.41
C GLY A 108 -0.55 26.30 -1.63
N GLN A 109 -0.83 26.02 -0.35
CA GLN A 109 0.11 25.35 0.55
C GLN A 109 -0.21 23.86 0.63
N SER A 110 0.85 23.06 0.66
CA SER A 110 0.80 21.63 0.90
C SER A 110 1.84 21.25 1.94
N THR A 111 1.43 20.54 2.99
CA THR A 111 2.32 20.19 4.11
C THR A 111 2.18 18.72 4.46
N LEU A 112 3.30 18.00 4.43
CA LEU A 112 3.43 16.67 4.99
C LEU A 112 3.74 16.77 6.48
N PHE A 113 3.09 15.94 7.28
CA PHE A 113 3.35 15.74 8.70
C PHE A 113 3.88 14.33 8.90
N VAL A 114 5.03 14.20 9.56
CA VAL A 114 5.58 12.90 9.96
C VAL A 114 5.94 12.91 11.45
N PRO A 115 5.71 11.81 12.20
CA PRO A 115 6.04 11.76 13.60
C PRO A 115 7.55 11.77 13.80
N LYS A 116 8.05 12.67 14.63
CA LYS A 116 9.43 12.76 15.09
C LYS A 116 9.49 12.25 16.53
N TYR A 117 10.45 11.37 16.83
CA TYR A 117 10.77 10.82 18.16
C TYR A 117 9.70 11.05 19.25
N GLY A 118 8.75 10.12 19.39
CA GLY A 118 7.64 10.27 20.35
C GLY A 118 6.40 10.90 19.73
N THR A 119 6.05 12.13 20.14
CA THR A 119 4.79 12.83 19.78
C THR A 119 4.99 14.11 18.98
N GLU A 120 6.23 14.52 18.71
CA GLU A 120 6.48 15.71 17.90
C GLU A 120 6.16 15.42 16.43
N GLU A 121 5.69 16.41 15.68
CA GLU A 121 5.47 16.29 14.24
C GLU A 121 6.49 17.16 13.51
N MET A 122 7.10 16.61 12.47
CA MET A 122 7.93 17.36 11.54
C MET A 122 7.10 17.76 10.35
N GLU A 123 6.98 19.07 10.14
CA GLU A 123 6.30 19.66 8.98
C GLU A 123 7.27 19.78 7.81
N ARG A 124 6.85 19.31 6.64
CA ARG A 124 7.59 19.45 5.38
C ARG A 124 6.69 20.11 4.34
N PRO A 125 6.97 21.37 3.93
CA PRO A 125 6.29 21.97 2.79
C PRO A 125 6.56 21.16 1.53
N LEU A 126 5.50 20.91 0.78
CA LEU A 126 5.50 20.14 -0.44
C LEU A 126 5.33 21.07 -1.64
N ILE A 127 5.97 20.71 -2.75
CA ILE A 127 5.85 21.38 -4.04
C ILE A 127 5.42 20.35 -5.07
N TYR A 128 4.37 20.63 -5.83
CA TYR A 128 3.93 19.76 -6.92
C TYR A 128 5.03 19.60 -7.96
N SER A 129 5.23 18.38 -8.45
CA SER A 129 6.20 18.09 -9.50
C SER A 129 5.50 17.40 -10.67
N GLU A 130 5.30 18.15 -11.75
CA GLU A 130 4.67 17.63 -12.97
C GLU A 130 5.52 16.52 -13.60
N GLY A 131 6.83 16.73 -13.76
CA GLY A 131 7.74 15.74 -14.34
C GLY A 131 7.69 14.40 -13.60
N LEU A 132 7.78 14.42 -12.26
CA LEU A 132 7.67 13.20 -11.46
C LEU A 132 6.26 12.58 -11.50
N SER A 133 5.22 13.40 -11.68
CA SER A 133 3.85 12.91 -11.80
C SER A 133 3.60 12.14 -13.09
N VAL A 134 4.20 12.58 -14.20
CA VAL A 134 4.11 11.89 -15.51
C VAL A 134 4.84 10.54 -15.48
N GLU A 135 5.93 10.45 -14.72
CA GLU A 135 6.69 9.21 -14.54
C GLU A 135 5.97 8.21 -13.63
N CYS A 136 5.21 8.69 -12.64
CA CYS A 136 4.50 7.83 -11.71
C CYS A 136 3.45 6.95 -12.40
N LYS A 137 3.57 5.62 -12.22
CA LYS A 137 2.65 4.62 -12.80
C LYS A 137 1.64 4.15 -11.74
N PRO A 138 0.34 4.47 -11.90
CA PRO A 138 -0.71 4.10 -10.92
C PRO A 138 -0.74 2.61 -10.59
N ASP A 139 -0.66 1.74 -11.59
CA ASP A 139 -0.72 0.29 -11.39
C ASP A 139 0.47 -0.27 -10.61
N ILE A 140 1.66 0.30 -10.82
CA ILE A 140 2.85 -0.10 -10.08
C ILE A 140 2.70 0.27 -8.60
N LEU A 141 2.25 1.50 -8.32
CA LEU A 141 2.03 1.96 -6.96
C LEU A 141 0.97 1.12 -6.22
N LEU A 142 -0.13 0.78 -6.90
CA LEU A 142 -1.14 -0.12 -6.35
C LEU A 142 -0.54 -1.51 -6.07
N SER A 143 0.23 -2.08 -6.99
CA SER A 143 0.85 -3.40 -6.80
C SER A 143 1.82 -3.41 -5.62
N GLN A 144 2.64 -2.37 -5.46
CA GLN A 144 3.52 -2.22 -4.30
C GLN A 144 2.72 -2.14 -3.00
N TYR A 145 1.62 -1.38 -2.98
CA TYR A 145 0.74 -1.30 -1.81
C TYR A 145 0.16 -2.66 -1.43
N LEU A 146 -0.36 -3.42 -2.41
CA LEU A 146 -0.94 -4.74 -2.19
C LEU A 146 0.12 -5.74 -1.68
N GLN A 147 1.32 -5.71 -2.26
CA GLN A 147 2.46 -6.52 -1.81
C GLN A 147 2.81 -6.18 -0.36
N GLN A 148 2.88 -4.88 -0.01
CA GLN A 148 3.13 -4.43 1.35
C GLN A 148 2.05 -4.92 2.34
N GLN A 149 0.78 -5.03 1.93
CA GLN A 149 -0.26 -5.60 2.81
C GLN A 149 -0.14 -7.11 2.97
N SER A 150 0.27 -7.84 1.92
CA SER A 150 0.46 -9.29 2.01
C SER A 150 1.59 -9.71 2.94
N GLY A 151 2.66 -8.90 3.03
CA GLY A 151 3.80 -9.15 3.91
C GLY A 151 3.56 -8.81 5.38
N LYS A 152 2.39 -8.25 5.74
CA LYS A 152 1.98 -7.98 7.12
C LYS A 152 1.25 -9.15 7.79
N LYS A 153 1.11 -10.28 7.10
CA LYS A 153 0.50 -11.51 7.64
C LYS A 153 1.45 -12.29 8.53
#